data_AF-A0A7I4B9Y9-F1
#
_entry.id   AF-A0A7I4B9Y9-F1
#
_cell.length_a   1.000
_cell.length_b   1.000
_cell.length_c   1.000
_cell.angle_alpha   90.00
_cell.angle_beta   90.00
_cell.angle_gamma   90.00
#
_symmetry.space_group_name_H-M   'P 1'
#
loop_
_entity.id
_entity.type
_entity.pdbx_description
1 polymer ?
#
loop_
_entity_poly.entity_id
_entity_poly.type
_entity_poly.pdbx_seq_one_letter_code
_entity_poly.pdbx_strand_id
1 'polypeptide(L)'
;MEEHPRDEGKEEGAKVEEEEEEEEEEETEEEEGKMLEAPAGTHVCNMHDKEDEEEGAAPDASNNIGKEVKLLKNGGVVKKLVRHGTDPSPETPLFGDEVTVHYTGSLPDGTVFDSTRDKEPFTFKLGVGQVIRGWDKGVKTMRKGEQAIFTISPDYAYGKGGQPPAIPPDTKLTFDIELLSWCSVKDVTRDGGVMKKVVREGKSWERPKEADEVKVKYEAKLVDGTVVSKSPEEGLYFFIKDGLFCPAMAHAVKSMKKGEGAVLTIQPEYGFGIKGREGMDSEGAVPPNATLIMDLEIMGWNSVEKVSDDDKVVKKITRQGESYEKPNDGTTATVKWIGTLSDGTVFEKKGFDSEEPFTVVIDEGQVVPGLDETFASMKKGEICIATVPSEYGYEGEEKQCDLAVVPANSTLTYEVEMVSFVKEKDSWDLDGPQKIVMAAKKKDQGNELFKQGKLLHASKKYEKGARYVEYDTVFAEGDEKKKALNLKKLLKLNDAACKLKIESFPEVVELTTKVLETDSMNVKALYRRAQAYTSMMDLDLAEQDIKKALEIDPENRDMKLEQRKLSQRQAAHRRKEAKQYGNMFDRLRKMEEKELKQSEVGLPDQMQENVLQENSAQENPVQPCSEVSVQG
;
A
#
# COMPACT_ATOMS: atom_id res chain seq x y z
N MET A 1 -47.86 -7.84 30.76
CA MET A 1 -48.26 -6.61 31.48
C MET A 1 -46.99 -6.02 32.04
N GLU A 2 -46.87 -4.69 31.94
CA GLU A 2 -45.75 -3.82 32.39
C GLU A 2 -44.54 -3.86 31.43
N GLU A 3 -44.40 -2.97 30.44
CA GLU A 3 -44.24 -1.50 30.44
C GLU A 3 -43.02 -0.98 31.22
N HIS A 4 -41.99 -0.55 30.49
CA HIS A 4 -41.08 0.52 30.91
C HIS A 4 -40.57 1.33 29.70
N PRO A 5 -40.21 2.61 29.91
CA PRO A 5 -40.52 3.69 28.98
C PRO A 5 -39.33 4.18 28.16
N ARG A 6 -39.66 4.96 27.12
CA ARG A 6 -38.74 5.80 26.34
C ARG A 6 -38.25 6.97 27.19
N ASP A 7 -36.95 7.26 27.09
CA ASP A 7 -36.39 8.53 27.50
C ASP A 7 -35.62 9.14 26.32
N GLU A 8 -35.94 10.41 26.04
CA GLU A 8 -35.37 11.23 24.98
C GLU A 8 -34.32 12.15 25.62
N GLY A 9 -33.05 11.99 25.23
CA GLY A 9 -31.96 12.88 25.62
C GLY A 9 -31.28 13.47 24.39
N LYS A 10 -31.51 14.75 24.15
CA LYS A 10 -30.77 15.61 23.22
C LYS A 10 -29.31 15.76 23.68
N GLU A 11 -28.36 15.66 22.76
CA GLU A 11 -27.06 16.34 22.89
C GLU A 11 -26.68 17.02 21.57
N GLU A 12 -26.40 18.31 21.70
CA GLU A 12 -25.86 19.22 20.69
C GLU A 12 -24.38 18.90 20.49
N GLY A 13 -23.97 18.71 19.23
CA GLY A 13 -22.57 18.51 18.84
C GLY A 13 -22.17 19.52 17.77
N ALA A 14 -21.23 20.39 18.13
CA ALA A 14 -20.70 21.49 17.34
C ALA A 14 -20.11 21.04 16.00
N LYS A 15 -20.38 21.84 14.96
CA LYS A 15 -19.85 21.71 13.60
C LYS A 15 -18.58 22.56 13.53
N VAL A 16 -17.43 21.92 13.29
CA VAL A 16 -16.16 22.58 12.94
C VAL A 16 -16.17 22.76 11.43
N GLU A 17 -16.02 24.00 10.97
CA GLU A 17 -15.83 24.37 9.56
C GLU A 17 -14.32 24.32 9.29
N GLU A 18 -13.90 23.49 8.31
CA GLU A 18 -12.57 23.52 7.71
C GLU A 18 -12.65 24.37 6.44
N GLU A 19 -11.82 25.40 6.37
CA GLU A 19 -11.61 26.27 5.21
C GLU A 19 -10.60 25.59 4.26
N GLU A 20 -10.98 25.36 3.01
CA GLU A 20 -10.08 24.95 1.93
C GLU A 20 -9.69 26.21 1.12
N GLU A 21 -8.38 26.48 1.03
CA GLU A 21 -7.78 27.53 0.20
C GLU A 21 -7.68 27.04 -1.26
N GLU A 22 -8.28 27.79 -2.19
CA GLU A 22 -8.10 27.64 -3.64
C GLU A 22 -6.96 28.55 -4.12
N GLU A 23 -5.93 27.98 -4.77
CA GLU A 23 -4.89 28.71 -5.49
C GLU A 23 -5.26 28.82 -6.99
N GLU A 24 -5.37 30.07 -7.47
CA GLU A 24 -5.48 30.46 -8.88
C GLU A 24 -4.09 30.45 -9.55
N GLU A 25 -3.99 29.93 -10.79
CA GLU A 25 -2.87 30.28 -11.69
C GLU A 25 -3.36 30.50 -13.14
N GLU A 26 -2.67 31.45 -13.78
CA GLU A 26 -3.08 32.35 -14.84
C GLU A 26 -3.19 31.78 -16.28
N GLU A 27 -4.06 32.44 -17.06
CA GLU A 27 -4.11 32.43 -18.51
C GLU A 27 -2.93 33.20 -19.15
N THR A 28 -2.43 32.71 -20.30
CA THR A 28 -1.70 33.54 -21.27
C THR A 28 -2.19 33.26 -22.69
N GLU A 29 -2.59 34.33 -23.40
CA GLU A 29 -3.01 34.35 -24.80
C GLU A 29 -1.86 34.72 -25.77
N GLU A 30 -2.15 34.48 -27.05
CA GLU A 30 -1.58 35.07 -28.29
C GLU A 30 -0.31 34.47 -28.91
N GLU A 31 -0.45 33.88 -30.10
CA GLU A 31 -0.15 34.60 -31.36
C GLU A 31 -0.72 33.90 -32.61
N GLU A 32 -1.30 34.71 -33.51
CA GLU A 32 -1.85 34.35 -34.81
C GLU A 32 -0.76 34.13 -35.89
N GLY A 33 -0.94 33.11 -36.74
CA GLY A 33 -0.10 32.86 -37.92
C GLY A 33 -0.92 32.40 -39.14
N LYS A 34 -0.91 33.24 -40.19
CA LYS A 34 -1.69 33.17 -41.44
C LYS A 34 -1.66 31.85 -42.24
N MET A 35 -2.83 31.54 -42.78
CA MET A 35 -3.15 30.51 -43.80
C MET A 35 -2.44 30.72 -45.15
N LEU A 36 -1.94 29.63 -45.73
CA LEU A 36 -1.69 29.44 -47.18
C LEU A 36 -2.23 28.06 -47.61
N GLU A 37 -2.54 27.95 -48.90
CA GLU A 37 -3.54 27.08 -49.56
C GLU A 37 -3.31 25.54 -49.55
N ALA A 38 -4.41 24.80 -49.70
CA ALA A 38 -4.57 23.34 -49.74
C ALA A 38 -4.07 22.68 -51.07
N PRO A 39 -3.98 21.33 -51.22
CA PRO A 39 -5.17 20.47 -51.29
C PRO A 39 -5.07 19.01 -50.74
N ALA A 40 -6.26 18.51 -50.35
CA ALA A 40 -6.79 17.15 -50.45
C ALA A 40 -6.05 15.96 -49.79
N GLY A 41 -6.62 15.46 -48.69
CA GLY A 41 -6.38 14.13 -48.14
C GLY A 41 -7.27 13.87 -46.92
N THR A 42 -8.33 13.10 -47.10
CA THR A 42 -9.27 12.52 -46.12
C THR A 42 -8.86 12.60 -44.64
N HIS A 43 -9.59 13.41 -43.86
CA HIS A 43 -9.65 13.36 -42.41
C HIS A 43 -11.11 13.11 -42.00
N VAL A 44 -11.35 11.96 -41.39
CA VAL A 44 -12.61 11.66 -40.70
C VAL A 44 -12.55 12.41 -39.38
N CYS A 45 -13.33 13.48 -39.29
CA CYS A 45 -13.46 14.30 -38.10
C CYS A 45 -14.37 13.61 -37.06
N ASN A 46 -13.81 13.37 -35.87
CA ASN A 46 -14.58 13.27 -34.64
C ASN A 46 -15.16 14.66 -34.34
N MET A 47 -16.40 14.90 -34.72
CA MET A 47 -17.21 15.95 -34.08
C MET A 47 -17.99 15.29 -32.95
N HIS A 48 -17.59 15.56 -31.70
CA HIS A 48 -18.48 15.40 -30.56
C HIS A 48 -19.49 16.55 -30.63
N ASP A 49 -20.70 16.24 -31.10
CA ASP A 49 -21.86 17.10 -30.88
C ASP A 49 -22.18 17.08 -29.37
N LYS A 50 -21.77 18.14 -28.66
CA LYS A 50 -22.12 18.43 -27.27
C LYS A 50 -23.55 18.98 -27.17
N GLU A 51 -24.55 18.24 -27.64
CA GLU A 51 -25.96 18.54 -27.36
C GLU A 51 -26.72 17.20 -27.23
N ASP A 52 -26.83 16.70 -25.98
CA ASP A 52 -27.80 15.68 -25.49
C ASP A 52 -27.22 14.77 -24.36
N GLU A 53 -26.30 15.26 -23.52
CA GLU A 53 -25.95 14.57 -22.27
C GLU A 53 -26.86 15.00 -21.11
N GLU A 54 -28.03 14.36 -21.01
CA GLU A 54 -28.70 14.14 -19.73
C GLU A 54 -29.29 12.73 -19.72
N GLU A 55 -28.55 11.77 -19.16
CA GLU A 55 -29.00 10.40 -18.94
C GLU A 55 -30.14 10.38 -17.91
N GLY A 56 -31.37 10.10 -18.36
CA GLY A 56 -32.45 9.69 -17.48
C GLY A 56 -32.26 8.23 -17.06
N ALA A 57 -32.24 7.95 -15.76
CA ALA A 57 -32.20 6.60 -15.21
C ALA A 57 -33.27 5.70 -15.87
N ALA A 58 -32.87 4.52 -16.34
CA ALA A 58 -33.78 3.55 -16.93
C ALA A 58 -34.88 3.19 -15.92
N PRO A 59 -36.18 3.44 -16.20
CA PRO A 59 -37.23 3.06 -15.29
C PRO A 59 -37.30 1.53 -15.19
N ASP A 60 -37.39 1.04 -13.96
CA ASP A 60 -37.60 -0.38 -13.63
C ASP A 60 -38.85 -0.90 -14.34
N ALA A 61 -38.63 -1.66 -15.43
CA ALA A 61 -39.64 -2.13 -16.36
C ALA A 61 -39.93 -3.62 -16.15
N SER A 62 -40.36 -4.00 -14.95
CA SER A 62 -40.66 -5.40 -14.64
C SER A 62 -42.11 -5.83 -14.95
N ASN A 63 -42.99 -4.99 -15.52
CA ASN A 63 -44.38 -5.44 -15.83
C ASN A 63 -45.18 -4.72 -16.95
N ASN A 64 -44.54 -4.16 -17.98
CA ASN A 64 -45.21 -3.30 -18.99
C ASN A 64 -45.14 -3.80 -20.45
N ILE A 65 -45.48 -5.07 -20.72
CA ILE A 65 -45.63 -5.54 -22.11
C ILE A 65 -46.66 -4.66 -22.84
N GLY A 66 -46.33 -4.21 -24.05
CA GLY A 66 -47.21 -3.43 -24.90
C GLY A 66 -47.29 -1.94 -24.60
N LYS A 67 -46.67 -1.44 -23.51
CA LYS A 67 -46.60 -0.01 -23.21
C LYS A 67 -45.47 0.66 -23.98
N GLU A 68 -45.75 1.82 -24.57
CA GLU A 68 -44.74 2.66 -25.21
C GLU A 68 -43.99 3.51 -24.18
N VAL A 69 -42.66 3.51 -24.28
CA VAL A 69 -41.73 4.25 -23.42
C VAL A 69 -40.84 5.10 -24.31
N LYS A 70 -40.83 6.41 -24.10
CA LYS A 70 -39.89 7.32 -24.76
C LYS A 70 -38.52 7.11 -24.14
N LEU A 71 -37.53 6.72 -24.96
CA LEU A 71 -36.15 6.55 -24.49
C LEU A 71 -35.39 7.88 -24.44
N LEU A 72 -35.84 8.87 -25.20
CA LEU A 72 -35.27 10.22 -25.25
C LEU A 72 -36.33 11.25 -24.87
N LYS A 73 -35.93 12.36 -24.24
CA LYS A 73 -36.85 13.44 -23.83
C LYS A 73 -37.62 14.03 -25.01
N ASN A 74 -36.96 14.19 -26.15
CA ASN A 74 -37.55 14.66 -27.41
C ASN A 74 -38.46 13.62 -28.10
N GLY A 75 -38.51 12.38 -27.60
CA GLY A 75 -39.31 11.29 -28.18
C GLY A 75 -38.78 10.75 -29.51
N GLY A 76 -37.53 11.04 -29.87
CA GLY A 76 -36.91 10.58 -31.12
C GLY A 76 -36.75 9.05 -31.21
N VAL A 77 -36.75 8.35 -30.08
CA VAL A 77 -36.77 6.89 -30.00
C VAL A 77 -37.83 6.46 -28.98
N VAL A 78 -38.79 5.67 -29.42
CA VAL A 78 -39.85 5.11 -28.57
C VAL A 78 -39.77 3.59 -28.61
N LYS A 79 -39.72 2.96 -27.44
CA LYS A 79 -39.65 1.51 -27.26
C LYS A 79 -41.00 0.97 -26.81
N LYS A 80 -41.44 -0.13 -27.40
CA LYS A 80 -42.58 -0.93 -26.97
C LYS A 80 -42.13 -2.37 -26.75
N LEU A 81 -42.15 -2.83 -25.50
CA LEU A 81 -41.78 -4.20 -25.17
C LEU A 81 -42.82 -5.19 -25.73
N VAL A 82 -42.38 -6.16 -26.52
CA VAL A 82 -43.21 -7.25 -27.07
C VAL A 82 -43.08 -8.51 -26.24
N ARG A 83 -41.84 -8.86 -25.86
CA ARG A 83 -41.53 -10.03 -25.07
C ARG A 83 -40.36 -9.75 -24.14
N HIS A 84 -40.48 -10.15 -22.88
CA HIS A 84 -39.38 -10.04 -21.92
C HIS A 84 -38.17 -10.88 -22.35
N GLY A 85 -37.00 -10.48 -21.84
CA GLY A 85 -35.80 -11.29 -21.93
C GLY A 85 -36.00 -12.70 -21.35
N THR A 86 -35.35 -13.68 -21.97
CA THR A 86 -35.39 -15.08 -21.54
C THR A 86 -34.35 -15.39 -20.47
N ASP A 87 -33.35 -14.52 -20.32
CA ASP A 87 -32.30 -14.66 -19.32
C ASP A 87 -32.74 -14.00 -17.98
N PRO A 88 -32.53 -14.67 -16.83
CA PRO A 88 -32.85 -14.10 -15.53
C PRO A 88 -31.97 -12.91 -15.15
N SER A 89 -30.82 -12.74 -15.80
CA SER A 89 -29.93 -11.58 -15.61
C SER A 89 -30.63 -10.28 -16.06
N PRO A 90 -30.60 -9.21 -15.23
CA PRO A 90 -31.11 -7.91 -15.63
C PRO A 90 -30.15 -7.13 -16.55
N GLU A 91 -29.00 -7.70 -16.89
CA GLU A 91 -27.96 -7.05 -17.68
C GLU A 91 -28.41 -6.71 -19.11
N THR A 92 -27.83 -5.63 -19.63
CA THR A 92 -28.00 -5.14 -21.00
C THR A 92 -26.63 -4.88 -21.62
N PRO A 93 -26.49 -4.90 -22.96
CA PRO A 93 -25.21 -4.68 -23.61
C PRO A 93 -24.70 -3.25 -23.37
N LEU A 94 -23.38 -3.11 -23.25
CA LEU A 94 -22.70 -1.82 -23.09
C LEU A 94 -22.19 -1.30 -24.44
N PHE A 95 -21.87 -0.01 -24.52
CA PHE A 95 -21.20 0.54 -25.70
C PHE A 95 -19.85 -0.16 -25.92
N GLY A 96 -19.57 -0.50 -27.17
CA GLY A 96 -18.43 -1.32 -27.60
C GLY A 96 -18.76 -2.81 -27.74
N ASP A 97 -19.79 -3.32 -27.05
CA ASP A 97 -20.15 -4.74 -27.10
C ASP A 97 -20.58 -5.15 -28.51
N GLU A 98 -20.26 -6.39 -28.87
CA GLU A 98 -20.70 -6.99 -30.11
C GLU A 98 -22.05 -7.66 -29.88
N VAL A 99 -23.12 -7.07 -30.42
CA VAL A 99 -24.50 -7.50 -30.23
C VAL A 99 -25.02 -8.24 -31.46
N THR A 100 -25.81 -9.29 -31.25
CA THR A 100 -26.43 -10.09 -32.32
C THR A 100 -27.96 -10.03 -32.18
N VAL A 101 -28.62 -9.60 -33.25
CA VAL A 101 -30.08 -9.38 -33.27
C VAL A 101 -30.74 -10.03 -34.48
N HIS A 102 -32.00 -10.40 -34.31
CA HIS A 102 -32.93 -10.50 -35.44
C HIS A 102 -33.78 -9.23 -35.52
N TYR A 103 -34.12 -8.78 -36.72
CA TYR A 103 -34.99 -7.62 -36.88
C TYR A 103 -35.86 -7.66 -38.13
N THR A 104 -36.90 -6.83 -38.12
CA THR A 104 -37.68 -6.42 -39.29
C THR A 104 -37.87 -4.91 -39.26
N GLY A 105 -37.42 -4.22 -40.31
CA GLY A 105 -37.60 -2.78 -40.50
C GLY A 105 -38.73 -2.49 -41.49
N SER A 106 -39.68 -1.65 -41.08
CA SER A 106 -40.82 -1.25 -41.91
C SER A 106 -41.07 0.27 -41.90
N LEU A 107 -41.63 0.75 -43.01
CA LEU A 107 -42.13 2.10 -43.18
C LEU A 107 -43.45 2.29 -42.37
N PRO A 108 -43.92 3.54 -42.17
CA PRO A 108 -45.15 3.81 -41.42
C PRO A 108 -46.42 3.19 -42.02
N ASP A 109 -46.41 2.89 -43.31
CA ASP A 109 -47.51 2.21 -44.02
C ASP A 109 -47.47 0.68 -43.86
N GLY A 110 -46.48 0.14 -43.15
CA GLY A 110 -46.26 -1.29 -42.94
C GLY A 110 -45.38 -1.96 -43.98
N THR A 111 -44.93 -1.24 -45.02
CA THR A 111 -44.04 -1.80 -46.04
C THR A 111 -42.70 -2.18 -45.42
N VAL A 112 -42.36 -3.47 -45.42
CA VAL A 112 -41.06 -3.97 -44.95
C VAL A 112 -39.99 -3.64 -45.99
N PHE A 113 -38.95 -2.92 -45.57
CA PHE A 113 -37.81 -2.59 -46.44
C PHE A 113 -36.60 -3.50 -46.17
N ASP A 114 -36.49 -4.08 -44.97
CA ASP A 114 -35.42 -5.02 -44.64
C ASP A 114 -35.79 -5.95 -43.48
N SER A 115 -35.25 -7.18 -43.48
CA SER A 115 -35.46 -8.17 -42.42
C SER A 115 -34.39 -9.25 -42.41
N THR A 116 -34.05 -9.72 -41.22
CA THR A 116 -33.20 -10.89 -40.99
C THR A 116 -33.99 -12.12 -40.53
N ARG A 117 -35.32 -12.07 -40.43
CA ARG A 117 -36.12 -13.20 -39.95
C ARG A 117 -36.05 -14.44 -40.85
N ASP A 118 -35.76 -14.23 -42.13
CA ASP A 118 -35.55 -15.29 -43.13
C ASP A 118 -34.07 -15.46 -43.52
N LYS A 119 -33.13 -14.88 -42.74
CA LYS A 119 -31.68 -14.88 -43.00
C LYS A 119 -30.90 -15.14 -41.71
N GLU A 120 -29.57 -15.11 -41.79
CA GLU A 120 -28.72 -15.12 -40.62
C GLU A 120 -28.94 -13.86 -39.74
N PRO A 121 -28.80 -13.97 -38.41
CA PRO A 121 -28.83 -12.82 -37.51
C PRO A 121 -27.79 -11.75 -37.89
N PHE A 122 -28.09 -10.50 -37.56
CA PHE A 122 -27.18 -9.38 -37.81
C PHE A 122 -26.36 -9.08 -36.55
N THR A 123 -25.04 -9.01 -36.71
CA THR A 123 -24.09 -8.72 -35.62
C THR A 123 -23.40 -7.38 -35.87
N PHE A 124 -23.38 -6.51 -34.87
CA PHE A 124 -22.73 -5.19 -34.95
C PHE A 124 -22.14 -4.76 -33.60
N LYS A 125 -21.23 -3.79 -33.61
CA LYS A 125 -20.70 -3.15 -32.39
C LYS A 125 -21.63 -2.02 -31.95
N LEU A 126 -22.12 -2.09 -30.72
CA LEU A 126 -23.08 -1.14 -30.18
C LEU A 126 -22.42 0.21 -29.84
N GLY A 127 -23.01 1.33 -30.26
CA GLY A 127 -22.62 2.67 -29.84
C GLY A 127 -21.42 3.28 -30.58
N VAL A 128 -20.93 2.62 -31.63
CA VAL A 128 -19.79 3.11 -32.43
C VAL A 128 -20.22 3.63 -33.81
N GLY A 129 -21.51 3.85 -34.03
CA GLY A 129 -22.04 4.39 -35.30
C GLY A 129 -22.07 3.41 -36.47
N GLN A 130 -22.03 2.10 -36.21
CA GLN A 130 -22.21 1.07 -37.25
C GLN A 130 -23.67 0.93 -37.71
N VAL A 131 -24.62 1.41 -36.90
CA VAL A 131 -26.06 1.38 -37.16
C VAL A 131 -26.64 2.78 -36.95
N ILE A 132 -27.91 2.99 -37.32
CA ILE A 132 -28.59 4.27 -37.08
C ILE A 132 -28.60 4.62 -35.59
N ARG A 133 -28.54 5.91 -35.26
CA ARG A 133 -28.46 6.39 -33.86
C ARG A 133 -29.57 5.85 -32.97
N GLY A 134 -30.77 5.65 -33.53
CA GLY A 134 -31.90 5.09 -32.80
C GLY A 134 -31.70 3.63 -32.36
N TRP A 135 -30.94 2.84 -33.12
CA TRP A 135 -30.57 1.48 -32.72
C TRP A 135 -29.57 1.49 -31.57
N ASP A 136 -28.53 2.33 -31.64
CA ASP A 136 -27.54 2.46 -30.57
C ASP A 136 -28.19 2.83 -29.23
N LYS A 137 -29.17 3.74 -29.25
CA LYS A 137 -29.93 4.10 -28.05
C LYS A 137 -30.93 3.00 -27.63
N GLY A 138 -31.58 2.34 -28.59
CA GLY A 138 -32.62 1.34 -28.34
C GLY A 138 -32.09 0.01 -27.82
N VAL A 139 -31.14 -0.59 -28.53
CA VAL A 139 -30.60 -1.93 -28.22
C VAL A 139 -29.86 -1.96 -26.88
N LYS A 140 -29.22 -0.85 -26.47
CA LYS A 140 -28.62 -0.68 -25.12
C LYS A 140 -29.61 -0.96 -23.97
N THR A 141 -30.91 -0.81 -24.22
CA THR A 141 -31.97 -1.00 -23.20
C THR A 141 -32.55 -2.41 -23.17
N MET A 142 -32.11 -3.30 -24.08
CA MET A 142 -32.70 -4.64 -24.23
C MET A 142 -31.98 -5.66 -23.37
N ARG A 143 -32.74 -6.60 -22.80
CA ARG A 143 -32.20 -7.80 -22.14
C ARG A 143 -32.04 -8.94 -23.13
N LYS A 144 -31.24 -9.95 -22.78
CA LYS A 144 -31.04 -11.14 -23.62
C LYS A 144 -32.36 -11.88 -23.86
N GLY A 145 -32.67 -12.18 -25.12
CA GLY A 145 -33.92 -12.81 -25.57
C GLY A 145 -35.13 -11.87 -25.67
N GLU A 146 -34.96 -10.59 -25.32
CA GLU A 146 -36.02 -9.59 -25.37
C GLU A 146 -36.41 -9.29 -26.81
N GLN A 147 -37.70 -9.13 -27.06
CA GLN A 147 -38.23 -8.61 -28.31
C GLN A 147 -38.93 -7.28 -28.05
N ALA A 148 -38.61 -6.25 -28.81
CA ALA A 148 -39.19 -4.92 -28.68
C ALA A 148 -39.35 -4.25 -30.04
N ILE A 149 -40.41 -3.44 -30.15
CA ILE A 149 -40.66 -2.58 -31.30
C ILE A 149 -40.12 -1.19 -30.98
N PHE A 150 -39.30 -0.65 -31.88
CA PHE A 150 -38.75 0.69 -31.80
C PHE A 150 -39.33 1.57 -32.91
N THR A 151 -39.94 2.68 -32.52
CA THR A 151 -40.36 3.74 -33.44
C THR A 151 -39.32 4.85 -33.38
N ILE A 152 -38.65 5.10 -34.51
CA ILE A 152 -37.47 5.97 -34.58
C ILE A 152 -37.79 7.17 -35.49
N SER A 153 -37.56 8.39 -35.00
CA SER A 153 -37.74 9.60 -35.79
C SER A 153 -36.64 9.75 -36.85
N PRO A 154 -36.86 10.55 -37.91
CA PRO A 154 -35.89 10.70 -39.00
C PRO A 154 -34.51 11.16 -38.49
N ASP A 155 -34.49 12.05 -37.50
CA ASP A 155 -33.24 12.58 -36.92
C ASP A 155 -32.37 11.50 -36.27
N TYR A 156 -32.96 10.41 -35.77
CA TYR A 156 -32.23 9.25 -35.23
C TYR A 156 -32.17 8.06 -36.22
N ALA A 157 -32.62 8.27 -37.46
CA ALA A 157 -32.59 7.31 -38.57
C ALA A 157 -31.75 7.87 -39.75
N TYR A 158 -32.36 8.09 -40.92
CA TYR A 158 -31.69 8.53 -42.15
C TYR A 158 -31.93 10.02 -42.49
N GLY A 159 -32.60 10.76 -41.62
CA GLY A 159 -32.82 12.20 -41.73
C GLY A 159 -33.47 12.66 -43.05
N LYS A 160 -33.17 13.90 -43.43
CA LYS A 160 -33.66 14.57 -44.65
C LYS A 160 -33.22 13.91 -45.95
N GLY A 161 -32.16 13.11 -45.92
CA GLY A 161 -31.63 12.41 -47.09
C GLY A 161 -32.37 11.10 -47.39
N GLY A 162 -32.89 10.43 -46.36
CA GLY A 162 -33.41 9.07 -46.50
C GLY A 162 -32.33 8.07 -46.94
N GLN A 163 -32.75 6.93 -47.47
CA GLN A 163 -31.89 5.95 -48.15
C GLN A 163 -32.59 5.47 -49.44
N PRO A 164 -32.60 6.29 -50.51
CA PRO A 164 -33.31 5.94 -51.74
C PRO A 164 -32.75 4.67 -52.42
N PRO A 165 -33.59 3.86 -53.11
CA PRO A 165 -35.03 4.04 -53.29
C PRO A 165 -35.88 3.48 -52.14
N ALA A 166 -35.27 2.80 -51.16
CA ALA A 166 -35.98 2.02 -50.15
C ALA A 166 -36.60 2.87 -49.04
N ILE A 167 -35.92 3.94 -48.62
CA ILE A 167 -36.35 4.80 -47.52
C ILE A 167 -36.44 6.24 -48.01
N PRO A 168 -37.64 6.84 -48.04
CA PRO A 168 -37.80 8.24 -48.43
C PRO A 168 -37.15 9.23 -47.42
N PRO A 169 -36.90 10.48 -47.84
CA PRO A 169 -36.58 11.60 -46.94
C PRO A 169 -37.52 11.71 -45.74
N ASP A 170 -37.02 12.18 -44.60
CA ASP A 170 -37.79 12.56 -43.40
C ASP A 170 -38.78 11.48 -42.91
N THR A 171 -38.40 10.21 -43.06
CA THR A 171 -39.29 9.08 -42.78
C THR A 171 -39.05 8.50 -41.38
N LYS A 172 -40.13 8.36 -40.61
CA LYS A 172 -40.13 7.58 -39.36
C LYS A 172 -40.04 6.09 -39.67
N LEU A 173 -39.24 5.35 -38.92
CA LEU A 173 -39.07 3.91 -39.11
C LEU A 173 -39.59 3.14 -37.91
N THR A 174 -40.14 1.96 -38.18
CA THR A 174 -40.51 0.98 -37.15
C THR A 174 -39.61 -0.23 -37.28
N PHE A 175 -38.98 -0.64 -36.19
CA PHE A 175 -38.14 -1.84 -36.12
C PHE A 175 -38.64 -2.79 -35.05
N ASP A 176 -39.00 -4.01 -35.43
CA ASP A 176 -39.20 -5.12 -34.50
C ASP A 176 -37.86 -5.84 -34.33
N ILE A 177 -37.23 -5.70 -33.16
CA ILE A 177 -35.89 -6.24 -32.87
C ILE A 177 -35.99 -7.28 -31.76
N GLU A 178 -35.31 -8.41 -31.95
CA GLU A 178 -35.05 -9.43 -30.94
C GLU A 178 -33.55 -9.50 -30.64
N LEU A 179 -33.16 -9.26 -29.38
CA LEU A 179 -31.77 -9.35 -28.95
C LEU A 179 -31.43 -10.81 -28.61
N LEU A 180 -30.60 -11.46 -29.41
CA LEU A 180 -30.27 -12.88 -29.24
C LEU A 180 -29.14 -13.07 -28.22
N SER A 181 -28.06 -12.31 -28.38
CA SER A 181 -26.86 -12.39 -27.53
C SER A 181 -25.99 -11.16 -27.71
N TRP A 182 -25.03 -10.98 -26.80
CA TRP A 182 -23.89 -10.10 -27.02
C TRP A 182 -22.63 -10.73 -26.44
N CYS A 183 -21.48 -10.29 -26.93
CA CYS A 183 -20.18 -10.56 -26.34
C CYS A 183 -19.60 -9.24 -25.85
N SER A 184 -19.19 -9.18 -24.58
CA SER A 184 -18.58 -7.96 -24.05
C SER A 184 -17.21 -7.73 -24.67
N VAL A 185 -17.01 -6.56 -25.26
CA VAL A 185 -15.73 -6.14 -25.86
C VAL A 185 -15.20 -4.95 -25.08
N LYS A 186 -14.07 -5.15 -24.41
CA LYS A 186 -13.47 -4.15 -23.53
C LYS A 186 -12.12 -3.73 -24.07
N ASP A 187 -11.91 -2.43 -24.23
CA ASP A 187 -10.58 -1.87 -24.38
C ASP A 187 -9.88 -1.92 -23.03
N VAL A 188 -8.90 -2.83 -22.88
CA VAL A 188 -8.20 -3.04 -21.60
C VAL A 188 -7.02 -2.09 -21.41
N THR A 189 -6.63 -1.35 -22.46
CA THR A 189 -5.56 -0.35 -22.43
C THR A 189 -6.08 1.09 -22.50
N ARG A 190 -7.36 1.28 -22.87
CA ARG A 190 -8.07 2.57 -23.00
C ARG A 190 -7.54 3.48 -24.11
N ASP A 191 -6.71 2.94 -24.99
CA ASP A 191 -6.11 3.61 -26.15
C ASP A 191 -6.41 2.86 -27.47
N GLY A 192 -7.28 1.83 -27.42
CA GLY A 192 -7.59 0.95 -28.55
C GLY A 192 -6.52 -0.11 -28.85
N GLY A 193 -5.43 -0.14 -28.09
CA GLY A 193 -4.29 -1.03 -28.30
C GLY A 193 -4.59 -2.51 -28.02
N VAL A 194 -5.41 -2.81 -27.01
CA VAL A 194 -5.81 -4.20 -26.71
C VAL A 194 -7.32 -4.28 -26.48
N MET A 195 -8.02 -4.85 -27.46
CA MET A 195 -9.45 -5.11 -27.38
C MET A 195 -9.68 -6.55 -26.91
N LYS A 196 -10.32 -6.72 -25.75
CA LYS A 196 -10.67 -8.03 -25.18
C LYS A 196 -12.14 -8.35 -25.42
N LYS A 197 -12.43 -9.34 -26.26
CA LYS A 197 -13.76 -9.92 -26.44
C LYS A 197 -13.93 -11.12 -25.51
N VAL A 198 -14.82 -11.04 -24.53
CA VAL A 198 -15.13 -12.16 -23.63
C VAL A 198 -15.94 -13.20 -24.41
N VAL A 199 -15.42 -14.43 -24.49
CA VAL A 199 -16.10 -15.58 -25.14
C VAL A 199 -16.60 -16.60 -24.13
N ARG A 200 -16.07 -16.58 -22.90
CA ARG A 200 -16.54 -17.38 -21.78
C ARG A 200 -16.39 -16.58 -20.48
N GLU A 201 -17.50 -16.39 -19.77
CA GLU A 201 -17.51 -15.70 -18.49
C GLU A 201 -16.72 -16.46 -17.41
N GLY A 202 -16.04 -15.71 -16.54
CA GLY A 202 -15.36 -16.27 -15.37
C GLY A 202 -16.32 -16.62 -14.24
N LYS A 203 -15.86 -17.48 -13.33
CA LYS A 203 -16.66 -18.06 -12.24
C LYS A 203 -16.70 -17.21 -10.95
N SER A 204 -15.90 -16.14 -10.86
CA SER A 204 -15.77 -15.29 -9.67
C SER A 204 -15.70 -13.81 -10.03
N TRP A 205 -15.84 -12.94 -9.02
CA TRP A 205 -15.68 -11.49 -9.16
C TRP A 205 -14.21 -11.04 -9.04
N GLU A 206 -13.37 -11.88 -8.44
CA GLU A 206 -11.96 -11.60 -8.19
C GLU A 206 -11.16 -11.56 -9.49
N ARG A 207 -10.09 -10.76 -9.44
CA ARG A 207 -9.11 -10.60 -10.52
C ARG A 207 -7.71 -10.66 -9.93
N PRO A 208 -6.71 -11.14 -10.69
CA PRO A 208 -5.34 -11.18 -10.20
C PRO A 208 -4.75 -9.78 -10.07
N LYS A 209 -3.83 -9.62 -9.13
CA LYS A 209 -3.06 -8.39 -8.86
C LYS A 209 -1.72 -8.42 -9.59
N GLU A 210 -1.06 -7.28 -9.71
CA GLU A 210 0.24 -7.14 -10.41
C GLU A 210 1.31 -8.13 -9.92
N ALA A 211 1.33 -8.47 -8.63
CA ALA A 211 2.29 -9.38 -8.04
C ALA A 211 1.94 -10.87 -8.24
N ASP A 212 0.71 -11.19 -8.63
CA ASP A 212 0.20 -12.56 -8.66
C ASP A 212 0.84 -13.39 -9.77
N GLU A 213 0.96 -14.70 -9.52
CA GLU A 213 1.39 -15.69 -10.51
C GLU A 213 0.15 -16.32 -11.14
N VAL A 214 -0.15 -15.98 -12.38
CA VAL A 214 -1.32 -16.48 -13.09
C VAL A 214 -0.98 -17.75 -13.85
N LYS A 215 -1.97 -18.64 -13.97
CA LYS A 215 -1.93 -19.80 -14.85
C LYS A 215 -2.83 -19.56 -16.05
N VAL A 216 -2.27 -19.55 -17.25
CA VAL A 216 -3.00 -19.26 -18.48
C VAL A 216 -2.85 -20.37 -19.51
N LYS A 217 -3.85 -20.48 -20.38
CA LYS A 217 -3.77 -21.21 -21.64
C LYS A 217 -3.99 -20.21 -22.77
N TYR A 218 -3.13 -20.21 -23.80
CA TYR A 218 -3.27 -19.28 -24.91
C TYR A 218 -2.87 -19.86 -26.26
N GLU A 219 -3.39 -19.26 -27.33
CA GLU A 219 -3.00 -19.48 -28.72
C GLU A 219 -3.00 -18.13 -29.44
N ALA A 220 -1.81 -17.65 -29.83
CA ALA A 220 -1.61 -16.39 -30.54
C ALA A 220 -1.48 -16.62 -32.05
N LYS A 221 -2.20 -15.81 -32.83
CA LYS A 221 -2.32 -15.91 -34.29
C LYS A 221 -2.11 -14.55 -34.95
N LEU A 222 -1.65 -14.57 -36.20
CA LEU A 222 -1.80 -13.43 -37.11
C LEU A 222 -3.26 -13.31 -37.58
N VAL A 223 -3.60 -12.16 -38.17
CA VAL A 223 -4.95 -11.91 -38.72
C VAL A 223 -5.35 -12.91 -39.81
N ASP A 224 -4.37 -13.47 -40.53
CA ASP A 224 -4.60 -14.52 -41.54
C ASP A 224 -4.82 -15.93 -40.95
N GLY A 225 -4.77 -16.07 -39.62
CA GLY A 225 -4.96 -17.32 -38.89
C GLY A 225 -3.68 -18.11 -38.61
N THR A 226 -2.51 -17.65 -39.09
CA THR A 226 -1.23 -18.31 -38.82
C THR A 226 -0.91 -18.28 -37.33
N VAL A 227 -0.80 -19.45 -36.69
CA VAL A 227 -0.42 -19.57 -35.28
C VAL A 227 1.06 -19.24 -35.11
N VAL A 228 1.37 -18.30 -34.22
CA VAL A 228 2.73 -17.83 -33.94
C VAL A 228 3.24 -18.23 -32.56
N SER A 229 2.36 -18.54 -31.61
CA SER A 229 2.73 -19.18 -30.33
C SER A 229 1.51 -19.81 -29.68
N LYS A 230 1.74 -20.82 -28.84
CA LYS A 230 0.70 -21.54 -28.12
C LYS A 230 1.27 -22.12 -26.83
N SER A 231 0.49 -22.06 -25.74
CA SER A 231 0.85 -22.73 -24.49
C SER A 231 0.56 -24.24 -24.53
N PRO A 232 1.18 -25.04 -23.63
CA PRO A 232 0.74 -26.41 -23.36
C PRO A 232 -0.73 -26.49 -22.91
N GLU A 233 -1.32 -27.69 -23.01
CA GLU A 233 -2.72 -27.95 -22.64
C GLU A 233 -2.95 -27.80 -21.13
N GLU A 234 -1.96 -28.17 -20.31
CA GLU A 234 -1.97 -28.00 -18.85
C GLU A 234 -1.90 -26.54 -18.40
N GLY A 235 -1.58 -25.61 -19.30
CA GLY A 235 -1.38 -24.18 -19.05
C GLY A 235 0.03 -23.83 -18.57
N LEU A 236 0.38 -22.55 -18.68
CA LEU A 236 1.68 -22.00 -18.29
C LEU A 236 1.51 -21.01 -17.14
N TYR A 237 2.46 -21.02 -16.19
CA TYR A 237 2.52 -20.05 -15.10
C TYR A 237 3.43 -18.88 -15.47
N PHE A 238 3.03 -17.65 -15.13
CA PHE A 238 3.91 -16.49 -15.17
C PHE A 238 3.49 -15.45 -14.13
N PHE A 239 4.43 -14.64 -13.65
CA PHE A 239 4.12 -13.47 -12.82
C PHE A 239 3.69 -12.31 -13.70
N ILE A 240 2.59 -11.64 -13.35
CA ILE A 240 2.02 -10.55 -14.17
C ILE A 240 3.06 -9.45 -14.46
N LYS A 241 3.82 -9.05 -13.43
CA LYS A 241 4.89 -8.04 -13.53
C LYS A 241 6.01 -8.40 -14.52
N ASP A 242 6.29 -9.70 -14.71
CA ASP A 242 7.35 -10.17 -15.59
C ASP A 242 6.84 -10.33 -17.04
N GLY A 243 5.51 -10.39 -17.20
CA GLY A 243 4.86 -10.61 -18.49
C GLY A 243 5.07 -12.02 -19.04
N LEU A 244 4.43 -12.29 -20.18
CA LEU A 244 4.62 -13.51 -20.94
C LEU A 244 4.27 -13.22 -22.41
N PHE A 245 5.07 -13.73 -23.35
CA PHE A 245 4.93 -13.59 -24.81
C PHE A 245 4.93 -12.14 -25.35
N CYS A 246 3.96 -11.30 -24.99
CA CYS A 246 3.89 -9.89 -25.35
C CYS A 246 3.25 -9.03 -24.24
N PRO A 247 3.46 -7.70 -24.23
CA PRO A 247 2.91 -6.79 -23.22
C PRO A 247 1.40 -6.89 -23.00
N ALA A 248 0.63 -7.15 -24.05
CA ALA A 248 -0.84 -7.25 -23.97
C ALA A 248 -1.34 -8.27 -22.95
N MET A 249 -0.59 -9.36 -22.71
CA MET A 249 -1.07 -10.44 -21.84
C MET A 249 -1.22 -9.99 -20.39
N ALA A 250 -0.29 -9.17 -19.87
CA ALA A 250 -0.38 -8.63 -18.52
C ALA A 250 -1.61 -7.73 -18.33
N HIS A 251 -1.91 -6.87 -19.30
CA HIS A 251 -3.12 -6.03 -19.30
C HIS A 251 -4.40 -6.87 -19.36
N ALA A 252 -4.41 -7.89 -20.23
CA ALA A 252 -5.56 -8.76 -20.41
C ALA A 252 -5.88 -9.53 -19.12
N VAL A 253 -4.93 -10.29 -18.55
CA VAL A 253 -5.19 -11.14 -17.39
C VAL A 253 -5.63 -10.35 -16.15
N LYS A 254 -5.12 -9.13 -15.95
CA LYS A 254 -5.58 -8.21 -14.87
C LYS A 254 -7.05 -7.82 -15.00
N SER A 255 -7.60 -7.86 -16.20
CA SER A 255 -9.02 -7.58 -16.46
C SER A 255 -9.91 -8.82 -16.41
N MET A 256 -9.32 -10.02 -16.32
CA MET A 256 -10.01 -11.30 -16.44
C MET A 256 -10.34 -11.91 -15.06
N LYS A 257 -11.47 -12.61 -15.01
CA LYS A 257 -11.94 -13.38 -13.85
C LYS A 257 -11.49 -14.84 -13.95
N LYS A 258 -11.44 -15.57 -12.83
CA LYS A 258 -11.03 -16.99 -12.82
C LYS A 258 -11.89 -17.86 -13.76
N GLY A 259 -11.25 -18.54 -14.71
CA GLY A 259 -11.89 -19.39 -15.72
C GLY A 259 -12.40 -18.64 -16.96
N GLU A 260 -12.26 -17.31 -17.00
CA GLU A 260 -12.66 -16.49 -18.15
C GLU A 260 -11.84 -16.87 -19.39
N GLY A 261 -12.53 -17.00 -20.52
CA GLY A 261 -11.95 -17.13 -21.84
C GLY A 261 -12.24 -15.89 -22.66
N ALA A 262 -11.24 -15.37 -23.35
CA ALA A 262 -11.34 -14.18 -24.18
C ALA A 262 -10.55 -14.32 -25.48
N VAL A 263 -10.99 -13.59 -26.49
CA VAL A 263 -10.23 -13.35 -27.72
C VAL A 263 -9.71 -11.92 -27.66
N LEU A 264 -8.40 -11.75 -27.75
CA LEU A 264 -7.75 -10.44 -27.77
C LEU A 264 -7.47 -10.04 -29.21
N THR A 265 -7.74 -8.78 -29.57
CA THR A 265 -7.16 -8.12 -30.73
C THR A 265 -6.11 -7.14 -30.24
N ILE A 266 -4.85 -7.41 -30.59
CA ILE A 266 -3.68 -6.75 -30.03
C ILE A 266 -3.00 -5.95 -31.13
N GLN A 267 -2.98 -4.64 -30.98
CA GLN A 267 -2.25 -3.74 -31.88
C GLN A 267 -0.74 -3.89 -31.72
N PRO A 268 0.06 -3.53 -32.74
CA PRO A 268 1.49 -3.79 -32.76
C PRO A 268 2.24 -3.30 -31.52
N GLU A 269 1.89 -2.12 -30.98
CA GLU A 269 2.49 -1.50 -29.80
C GLU A 269 2.41 -2.36 -28.52
N TYR A 270 1.38 -3.20 -28.40
CA TYR A 270 1.22 -4.17 -27.29
C TYR A 270 1.59 -5.61 -27.69
N GLY A 271 1.98 -5.81 -28.96
CA GLY A 271 2.54 -7.04 -29.51
C GLY A 271 4.07 -6.96 -29.61
N PHE A 272 4.58 -6.85 -30.84
CA PHE A 272 6.02 -6.81 -31.15
C PHE A 272 6.45 -5.55 -31.93
N GLY A 273 5.54 -4.60 -32.08
CA GLY A 273 5.77 -3.26 -32.64
C GLY A 273 6.34 -3.25 -34.06
N ILE A 274 7.07 -2.18 -34.36
CA ILE A 274 7.72 -1.95 -35.65
C ILE A 274 8.82 -2.96 -35.98
N LYS A 275 9.30 -3.72 -35.00
CA LYS A 275 10.38 -4.71 -35.22
C LYS A 275 9.81 -6.08 -35.57
N GLY A 276 8.62 -6.41 -35.08
CA GLY A 276 8.13 -7.78 -35.13
C GLY A 276 8.98 -8.71 -34.26
N ARG A 277 8.91 -10.01 -34.55
CA ARG A 277 9.68 -11.05 -33.87
C ARG A 277 10.08 -12.13 -34.88
N GLU A 278 11.36 -12.49 -34.90
CA GLU A 278 11.80 -13.64 -35.69
C GLU A 278 11.26 -14.95 -35.10
N GLY A 279 11.03 -15.96 -35.94
CA GLY A 279 10.58 -17.27 -35.46
C GLY A 279 11.70 -17.98 -34.72
N MET A 280 11.38 -18.69 -33.63
CA MET A 280 12.33 -19.43 -32.82
C MET A 280 11.71 -20.74 -32.35
N ASP A 281 12.41 -21.86 -32.56
CA ASP A 281 11.98 -23.21 -32.19
C ASP A 281 10.52 -23.53 -32.59
N SER A 282 9.63 -23.70 -31.61
CA SER A 282 8.20 -24.01 -31.78
C SER A 282 7.32 -22.78 -32.00
N GLU A 283 7.89 -21.59 -32.03
CA GLU A 283 7.18 -20.31 -32.20
C GLU A 283 7.40 -19.72 -33.60
N GLY A 284 6.30 -19.29 -34.23
CA GLY A 284 6.30 -18.65 -35.53
C GLY A 284 6.80 -17.20 -35.48
N ALA A 285 7.28 -16.74 -36.63
CA ALA A 285 7.67 -15.34 -36.82
C ALA A 285 6.44 -14.42 -36.79
N VAL A 286 6.61 -13.24 -36.20
CA VAL A 286 5.63 -12.15 -36.21
C VAL A 286 6.18 -11.01 -37.07
N PRO A 287 5.53 -10.65 -38.19
CA PRO A 287 5.99 -9.55 -39.03
C PRO A 287 6.02 -8.20 -38.27
N PRO A 288 6.89 -7.26 -38.70
CA PRO A 288 6.81 -5.86 -38.30
C PRO A 288 5.40 -5.29 -38.42
N ASN A 289 4.94 -4.54 -37.41
CA ASN A 289 3.62 -3.90 -37.37
C ASN A 289 2.42 -4.86 -37.50
N ALA A 290 2.60 -6.14 -37.17
CA ALA A 290 1.49 -7.08 -37.22
C ALA A 290 0.54 -6.91 -36.01
N THR A 291 -0.76 -6.86 -36.29
CA THR A 291 -1.83 -7.07 -35.30
C THR A 291 -1.93 -8.56 -34.99
N LEU A 292 -2.10 -8.90 -33.71
CA LEU A 292 -2.28 -10.29 -33.27
C LEU A 292 -3.72 -10.54 -32.81
N ILE A 293 -4.19 -11.76 -33.05
CA ILE A 293 -5.41 -12.31 -32.45
C ILE A 293 -4.99 -13.40 -31.46
N MET A 294 -5.40 -13.30 -30.20
CA MET A 294 -5.02 -14.27 -29.17
C MET A 294 -6.24 -14.85 -28.48
N ASP A 295 -6.39 -16.16 -28.57
CA ASP A 295 -7.30 -16.91 -27.71
C ASP A 295 -6.61 -17.05 -26.34
N LEU A 296 -7.20 -16.51 -25.27
CA LEU A 296 -6.62 -16.50 -23.92
C LEU A 296 -7.63 -17.00 -22.89
N GLU A 297 -7.20 -17.93 -22.05
CA GLU A 297 -7.93 -18.42 -20.89
C GLU A 297 -7.11 -18.24 -19.63
N ILE A 298 -7.68 -17.63 -18.59
CA ILE A 298 -7.10 -17.62 -17.25
C ILE A 298 -7.66 -18.81 -16.45
N MET A 299 -6.82 -19.80 -16.18
CA MET A 299 -7.25 -21.02 -15.46
C MET A 299 -7.34 -20.77 -13.95
N GLY A 300 -6.50 -19.87 -13.43
CA GLY A 300 -6.43 -19.49 -12.02
C GLY A 300 -5.16 -18.70 -11.74
N TRP A 301 -4.90 -18.40 -10.47
CA TRP A 301 -3.67 -17.74 -10.03
C TRP A 301 -3.36 -18.08 -8.59
N ASN A 302 -2.08 -17.94 -8.23
CA ASN A 302 -1.60 -17.94 -6.86
C ASN A 302 -1.43 -16.48 -6.44
N SER A 303 -2.11 -16.08 -5.36
CA SER A 303 -1.99 -14.72 -4.84
C SER A 303 -0.64 -14.52 -4.17
N VAL A 304 0.02 -13.41 -4.49
CA VAL A 304 1.28 -13.01 -3.85
C VAL A 304 1.02 -11.86 -2.91
N GLU A 305 1.28 -12.08 -1.63
CA GLU A 305 1.10 -11.10 -0.57
C GLU A 305 2.45 -10.64 -0.02
N LYS A 306 2.56 -9.34 0.24
CA LYS A 306 3.66 -8.76 1.00
C LYS A 306 3.47 -9.09 2.48
N VAL A 307 4.56 -9.46 3.14
CA VAL A 307 4.58 -9.97 4.51
C VAL A 307 5.28 -8.98 5.45
N SER A 308 6.43 -8.46 5.04
CA SER A 308 7.18 -7.44 5.80
C SER A 308 6.71 -6.03 5.47
N ASP A 309 6.91 -5.09 6.39
CA ASP A 309 6.52 -3.67 6.23
C ASP A 309 7.27 -2.98 5.08
N ASP A 310 8.47 -3.44 4.74
CA ASP A 310 9.28 -2.94 3.63
C ASP A 310 9.06 -3.69 2.31
N ASP A 311 8.03 -4.55 2.25
CA ASP A 311 7.61 -5.34 1.09
C ASP A 311 8.63 -6.37 0.57
N LYS A 312 9.72 -6.63 1.30
CA LYS A 312 10.80 -7.51 0.86
C LYS A 312 10.52 -8.99 1.10
N VAL A 313 9.89 -9.33 2.22
CA VAL A 313 9.40 -10.68 2.47
C VAL A 313 8.04 -10.80 1.79
N VAL A 314 7.93 -11.78 0.89
CA VAL A 314 6.69 -12.04 0.14
C VAL A 314 6.31 -13.50 0.27
N LYS A 315 5.01 -13.78 0.28
CA LYS A 315 4.49 -15.14 0.22
C LYS A 315 3.59 -15.33 -0.98
N LYS A 316 3.77 -16.47 -1.66
CA LYS A 316 2.88 -16.95 -2.72
C LYS A 316 1.95 -18.01 -2.15
N ILE A 317 0.66 -17.73 -2.08
CA ILE A 317 -0.34 -18.64 -1.52
C ILE A 317 -0.67 -19.73 -2.54
N THR A 318 -0.35 -20.98 -2.22
CA THR A 318 -0.63 -22.16 -3.06
C THR A 318 -1.89 -22.89 -2.62
N ARG A 319 -2.28 -22.76 -1.34
CA ARG A 319 -3.57 -23.21 -0.80
C ARG A 319 -4.15 -22.13 0.12
N GLN A 320 -5.36 -21.67 -0.18
CA GLN A 320 -6.07 -20.70 0.66
C GLN A 320 -6.39 -21.29 2.04
N GLY A 321 -6.32 -20.46 3.07
CA GLY A 321 -6.75 -20.84 4.41
C GLY A 321 -8.27 -20.98 4.55
N GLU A 322 -8.69 -21.68 5.60
CA GLU A 322 -10.09 -21.99 5.92
C GLU A 322 -10.85 -20.81 6.55
N SER A 323 -10.13 -19.85 7.13
CA SER A 323 -10.69 -18.73 7.87
C SER A 323 -10.02 -17.40 7.52
N TYR A 324 -10.64 -16.29 7.93
CA TYR A 324 -10.07 -14.96 7.80
C TYR A 324 -9.12 -14.59 8.96
N GLU A 325 -9.11 -15.38 10.03
CA GLU A 325 -8.30 -15.09 11.20
C GLU A 325 -6.81 -15.32 10.91
N LYS A 326 -6.00 -14.42 11.45
CA LYS A 326 -4.54 -14.50 11.47
C LYS A 326 -4.05 -14.52 12.92
N PRO A 327 -2.91 -15.17 13.19
CA PRO A 327 -2.32 -15.16 14.52
C PRO A 327 -1.85 -13.74 14.92
N ASN A 328 -1.82 -13.47 16.22
CA ASN A 328 -1.24 -12.26 16.82
C ASN A 328 0.07 -12.58 17.54
N ASP A 329 0.87 -11.57 17.91
CA ASP A 329 2.09 -11.77 18.68
C ASP A 329 1.83 -12.63 19.92
N GLY A 330 2.69 -13.62 20.18
CA GLY A 330 2.52 -14.58 21.28
C GLY A 330 1.52 -15.71 21.01
N THR A 331 0.87 -15.74 19.84
CA THR A 331 0.08 -16.90 19.39
C THR A 331 0.96 -18.12 19.27
N THR A 332 0.47 -19.26 19.78
CA THR A 332 1.10 -20.56 19.54
C THR A 332 0.55 -21.14 18.24
N ALA A 333 1.40 -21.25 17.23
CA ALA A 333 1.09 -21.79 15.92
C ALA A 333 1.65 -23.22 15.76
N THR A 334 0.85 -24.11 15.20
CA THR A 334 1.26 -25.43 14.71
C THR A 334 1.56 -25.31 13.23
N VAL A 335 2.81 -25.58 12.87
CA VAL A 335 3.32 -25.31 11.52
C VAL A 335 4.16 -26.47 11.02
N LYS A 336 4.27 -26.58 9.70
CA LYS A 336 5.27 -27.42 9.03
C LYS A 336 5.95 -26.60 7.96
N TRP A 337 7.24 -26.82 7.75
CA TRP A 337 7.93 -26.16 6.65
C TRP A 337 9.13 -26.92 6.11
N ILE A 338 9.46 -26.59 4.86
CA ILE A 338 10.66 -27.04 4.17
C ILE A 338 11.40 -25.79 3.69
N GLY A 339 12.63 -25.61 4.16
CA GLY A 339 13.51 -24.52 3.75
C GLY A 339 14.44 -24.96 2.62
N THR A 340 14.45 -24.20 1.52
CA THR A 340 15.26 -24.44 0.33
C THR A 340 16.06 -23.20 -0.08
N LEU A 341 17.26 -23.42 -0.61
CA LEU A 341 18.05 -22.41 -1.31
C LEU A 341 17.55 -22.19 -2.74
N SER A 342 18.06 -21.15 -3.41
CA SER A 342 17.69 -20.80 -4.79
C SER A 342 18.05 -21.88 -5.82
N ASP A 343 19.02 -22.73 -5.53
CA ASP A 343 19.41 -23.88 -6.35
C ASP A 343 18.54 -25.14 -6.10
N GLY A 344 17.56 -25.05 -5.20
CA GLY A 344 16.67 -26.14 -4.79
C GLY A 344 17.21 -27.01 -3.65
N THR A 345 18.39 -26.73 -3.12
CA THR A 345 18.95 -27.48 -1.98
C THR A 345 18.10 -27.29 -0.74
N VAL A 346 17.56 -28.38 -0.19
CA VAL A 346 16.81 -28.37 1.08
C VAL A 346 17.81 -28.30 2.25
N PHE A 347 17.75 -27.23 3.04
CA PHE A 347 18.63 -27.04 4.21
C PHE A 347 17.95 -27.36 5.55
N GLU A 348 16.62 -27.33 5.58
CA GLU A 348 15.83 -27.60 6.80
C GLU A 348 14.46 -28.18 6.46
N LYS A 349 13.97 -29.07 7.33
CA LYS A 349 12.60 -29.59 7.30
C LYS A 349 12.09 -29.75 8.73
N LYS A 350 10.96 -29.13 9.07
CA LYS A 350 10.38 -29.18 10.43
C LYS A 350 8.89 -29.51 10.40
N GLY A 351 8.43 -30.25 11.41
CA GLY A 351 7.01 -30.62 11.58
C GLY A 351 6.53 -31.85 10.80
N PHE A 352 7.44 -32.63 10.21
CA PHE A 352 7.09 -33.82 9.41
C PHE A 352 7.47 -35.15 10.06
N ASP A 353 8.49 -35.18 10.92
CA ASP A 353 9.14 -36.43 11.35
C ASP A 353 8.62 -36.97 12.70
N SER A 354 7.58 -36.34 13.26
CA SER A 354 7.08 -36.56 14.62
C SER A 354 5.56 -36.73 14.61
N GLU A 355 5.04 -37.66 15.43
CA GLU A 355 3.59 -37.77 15.68
C GLU A 355 3.06 -36.54 16.44
N GLU A 356 3.91 -35.90 17.24
CA GLU A 356 3.57 -34.65 17.93
C GLU A 356 3.67 -33.45 16.97
N PRO A 357 2.66 -32.56 16.96
CA PRO A 357 2.67 -31.36 16.12
C PRO A 357 3.79 -30.41 16.53
N PHE A 358 4.56 -29.93 15.56
CA PHE A 358 5.60 -28.94 15.82
C PHE A 358 4.96 -27.56 16.03
N THR A 359 5.26 -26.94 17.17
CA THR A 359 4.69 -25.64 17.55
C THR A 359 5.74 -24.56 17.69
N VAL A 360 5.42 -23.37 17.22
CA VAL A 360 6.19 -22.13 17.41
C VAL A 360 5.32 -21.09 18.09
N VAL A 361 5.93 -20.21 18.89
CA VAL A 361 5.24 -19.02 19.39
C VAL A 361 5.70 -17.82 18.55
N ILE A 362 4.73 -17.14 17.93
CA ILE A 362 5.00 -16.02 17.02
C ILE A 362 5.54 -14.82 17.82
N ASP A 363 6.51 -14.11 17.26
CA ASP A 363 7.27 -13.01 17.88
C ASP A 363 8.03 -13.44 19.16
N GLU A 364 8.69 -14.61 19.11
CA GLU A 364 9.60 -15.08 20.17
C GLU A 364 11.05 -15.32 19.72
N GLY A 365 11.38 -15.05 18.44
CA GLY A 365 12.74 -15.24 17.93
C GLY A 365 13.19 -16.71 17.98
N GLN A 366 12.25 -17.62 17.75
CA GLN A 366 12.49 -19.06 17.63
C GLN A 366 12.95 -19.45 16.21
N VAL A 367 12.55 -18.66 15.21
CA VAL A 367 12.89 -18.82 13.79
C VAL A 367 13.47 -17.52 13.24
N VAL A 368 13.93 -17.53 11.99
CA VAL A 368 14.40 -16.30 11.32
C VAL A 368 13.25 -15.30 11.14
N PRO A 369 13.52 -13.97 11.21
CA PRO A 369 12.48 -12.94 11.20
C PRO A 369 11.45 -13.08 10.07
N GLY A 370 11.90 -13.29 8.82
CA GLY A 370 10.97 -13.37 7.70
C GLY A 370 10.07 -14.61 7.72
N LEU A 371 10.50 -15.70 8.35
CA LEU A 371 9.66 -16.87 8.55
C LEU A 371 8.63 -16.64 9.67
N ASP A 372 9.02 -15.92 10.72
CA ASP A 372 8.11 -15.53 11.81
C ASP A 372 7.01 -14.58 11.31
N GLU A 373 7.37 -13.56 10.53
CA GLU A 373 6.42 -12.65 9.88
C GLU A 373 5.52 -13.40 8.89
N THR A 374 6.07 -14.40 8.18
CA THR A 374 5.28 -15.28 7.32
C THR A 374 4.20 -15.98 8.13
N PHE A 375 4.54 -16.60 9.27
CA PHE A 375 3.55 -17.24 10.14
C PHE A 375 2.49 -16.25 10.63
N ALA A 376 2.91 -15.03 11.02
CA ALA A 376 2.00 -13.95 11.45
C ALA A 376 0.97 -13.58 10.37
N SER A 377 1.35 -13.68 9.09
CA SER A 377 0.49 -13.31 7.96
C SER A 377 -0.49 -14.41 7.53
N MET A 378 -0.28 -15.66 7.94
CA MET A 378 -1.00 -16.84 7.44
C MET A 378 -2.34 -17.09 8.13
N LYS A 379 -3.25 -17.74 7.39
CA LYS A 379 -4.53 -18.25 7.90
C LYS A 379 -4.44 -19.74 8.25
N LYS A 380 -5.36 -20.22 9.07
CA LYS A 380 -5.45 -21.66 9.38
C LYS A 380 -5.67 -22.47 8.11
N GLY A 381 -4.90 -23.54 7.93
CA GLY A 381 -4.94 -24.43 6.76
C GLY A 381 -4.21 -23.89 5.52
N GLU A 382 -3.70 -22.66 5.55
CA GLU A 382 -2.99 -22.05 4.42
C GLU A 382 -1.68 -22.78 4.12
N ILE A 383 -1.38 -22.96 2.83
CA ILE A 383 -0.04 -23.33 2.34
C ILE A 383 0.48 -22.20 1.47
N CYS A 384 1.71 -21.79 1.72
CA CYS A 384 2.38 -20.77 0.92
C CYS A 384 3.85 -21.10 0.68
N ILE A 385 4.42 -20.42 -0.30
CA ILE A 385 5.87 -20.37 -0.54
C ILE A 385 6.32 -18.96 -0.19
N ALA A 386 7.09 -18.82 0.88
CA ALA A 386 7.65 -17.54 1.33
C ALA A 386 9.07 -17.35 0.81
N THR A 387 9.34 -16.19 0.23
CA THR A 387 10.68 -15.76 -0.20
C THR A 387 11.20 -14.76 0.82
N VAL A 388 12.30 -15.12 1.48
CA VAL A 388 12.89 -14.39 2.61
C VAL A 388 14.30 -13.94 2.23
N PRO A 389 14.51 -12.64 1.94
CA PRO A 389 15.84 -12.08 1.70
C PRO A 389 16.76 -12.26 2.91
N SER A 390 18.08 -12.18 2.68
CA SER A 390 19.09 -12.52 3.70
C SER A 390 19.02 -11.66 4.97
N GLU A 391 18.61 -10.41 4.86
CA GLU A 391 18.38 -9.49 5.99
C GLU A 391 17.23 -9.92 6.92
N TYR A 392 16.29 -10.71 6.42
CA TYR A 392 15.23 -11.36 7.20
C TYR A 392 15.53 -12.85 7.48
N GLY A 393 16.69 -13.34 7.04
CA GLY A 393 17.18 -14.69 7.21
C GLY A 393 18.20 -14.80 8.34
N TYR A 394 19.43 -15.21 8.02
CA TYR A 394 20.54 -15.37 8.97
C TYR A 394 21.51 -14.18 8.97
N GLU A 395 21.03 -12.97 8.66
CA GLU A 395 21.74 -11.69 8.83
C GLU A 395 23.15 -11.63 8.19
N GLY A 396 23.35 -12.33 7.07
CA GLY A 396 24.63 -12.34 6.34
C GLY A 396 25.69 -13.27 6.90
N GLU A 397 25.38 -14.09 7.91
CA GLU A 397 26.27 -15.14 8.41
C GLU A 397 26.02 -16.48 7.72
N GLU A 398 27.07 -17.30 7.63
CA GLU A 398 26.92 -18.70 7.25
C GLU A 398 26.29 -19.49 8.41
N LYS A 399 25.28 -20.31 8.10
CA LYS A 399 24.56 -21.10 9.11
C LYS A 399 24.56 -22.58 8.77
N GLN A 400 25.09 -23.41 9.66
CA GLN A 400 24.87 -24.85 9.62
C GLN A 400 23.43 -25.15 10.08
N CYS A 401 22.61 -25.68 9.16
CA CYS A 401 21.29 -26.21 9.44
C CYS A 401 21.31 -27.75 9.43
N ASP A 402 20.16 -28.37 9.72
CA ASP A 402 20.04 -29.82 9.90
C ASP A 402 20.47 -30.63 8.67
N LEU A 403 20.18 -30.13 7.46
CA LEU A 403 20.38 -30.88 6.21
C LEU A 403 21.49 -30.29 5.34
N ALA A 404 21.72 -28.98 5.41
CA ALA A 404 22.76 -28.31 4.63
C ALA A 404 23.28 -27.04 5.32
N VAL A 405 24.38 -26.52 4.81
CA VAL A 405 24.88 -25.19 5.16
C VAL A 405 24.15 -24.16 4.32
N VAL A 406 23.66 -23.11 4.98
CA VAL A 406 23.12 -21.92 4.33
C VAL A 406 24.25 -20.89 4.21
N PRO A 407 24.69 -20.55 2.99
CA PRO A 407 25.73 -19.55 2.79
C PRO A 407 25.31 -18.16 3.27
N ALA A 408 26.29 -17.34 3.64
CA ALA A 408 26.11 -15.93 3.94
C ALA A 408 25.35 -15.21 2.81
N ASN A 409 24.46 -14.29 3.17
CA ASN A 409 23.68 -13.45 2.25
C ASN A 409 22.73 -14.22 1.30
N SER A 410 22.36 -15.46 1.64
CA SER A 410 21.41 -16.24 0.85
C SER A 410 19.97 -15.75 1.01
N THR A 411 19.24 -15.62 -0.10
CA THR A 411 17.76 -15.57 -0.07
C THR A 411 17.22 -16.97 0.14
N LEU A 412 16.34 -17.11 1.13
CA LEU A 412 15.75 -18.38 1.54
C LEU A 412 14.35 -18.50 0.95
N THR A 413 13.96 -19.71 0.58
CA THR A 413 12.59 -20.04 0.20
C THR A 413 12.04 -21.05 1.20
N TYR A 414 10.83 -20.80 1.71
CA TYR A 414 10.16 -21.70 2.64
C TYR A 414 8.81 -22.12 2.08
N GLU A 415 8.60 -23.41 1.86
CA GLU A 415 7.26 -23.97 1.70
C GLU A 415 6.68 -24.20 3.10
N VAL A 416 5.60 -23.50 3.43
CA VAL A 416 5.02 -23.46 4.78
C VAL A 416 3.57 -23.92 4.77
N GLU A 417 3.21 -24.79 5.69
CA GLU A 417 1.82 -25.14 6.03
C GLU A 417 1.48 -24.61 7.44
N MET A 418 0.49 -23.71 7.51
CA MET A 418 -0.12 -23.29 8.78
C MET A 418 -1.23 -24.27 9.14
N VAL A 419 -0.94 -25.26 9.98
CA VAL A 419 -1.91 -26.31 10.33
C VAL A 419 -3.03 -25.73 11.20
N SER A 420 -2.66 -25.04 12.27
CA SER A 420 -3.59 -24.40 13.21
C SER A 420 -2.86 -23.42 14.11
N PHE A 421 -3.58 -22.52 14.79
CA PHE A 421 -2.99 -21.68 15.82
C PHE A 421 -3.98 -21.40 16.95
N VAL A 422 -3.46 -21.11 18.13
CA VAL A 422 -4.23 -20.71 19.32
C VAL A 422 -3.79 -19.32 19.72
N LYS A 423 -4.66 -18.34 19.44
CA LYS A 423 -4.36 -16.92 19.71
C LYS A 423 -4.13 -16.68 21.19
N GLU A 424 -3.17 -15.80 21.50
CA GLU A 424 -3.07 -15.27 22.85
C GLU A 424 -4.28 -14.36 23.10
N LYS A 425 -4.89 -14.48 24.30
CA LYS A 425 -6.02 -13.62 24.68
C LYS A 425 -5.59 -12.17 24.67
N ASP A 426 -6.42 -11.33 24.06
CA ASP A 426 -6.18 -9.90 24.02
C ASP A 426 -6.36 -9.29 25.42
N SER A 427 -5.72 -8.14 25.66
CA SER A 427 -5.73 -7.51 26.99
C SER A 427 -7.14 -7.15 27.46
N TRP A 428 -8.05 -6.80 26.56
CA TRP A 428 -9.45 -6.46 26.92
C TRP A 428 -10.30 -7.67 27.31
N ASP A 429 -9.89 -8.90 26.95
CA ASP A 429 -10.60 -10.14 27.31
C ASP A 429 -10.21 -10.67 28.71
N LEU A 430 -9.28 -9.99 29.38
CA LEU A 430 -8.73 -10.41 30.68
C LEU A 430 -9.24 -9.52 31.81
N ASP A 431 -9.62 -10.14 32.92
CA ASP A 431 -9.88 -9.45 34.18
C ASP A 431 -8.57 -9.02 34.88
N GLY A 432 -8.68 -8.14 35.89
CA GLY A 432 -7.51 -7.61 36.63
C GLY A 432 -6.56 -8.69 37.17
N PRO A 433 -7.05 -9.72 37.88
CA PRO A 433 -6.21 -10.83 38.34
C PRO A 433 -5.51 -11.58 37.20
N GLN A 434 -6.22 -11.88 36.10
CA GLN A 434 -5.64 -12.54 34.93
C GLN A 434 -4.56 -11.68 34.26
N LYS A 435 -4.76 -10.36 34.17
CA LYS A 435 -3.74 -9.43 33.65
C LYS A 435 -2.47 -9.45 34.48
N ILE A 436 -2.57 -9.51 35.81
CA ILE A 436 -1.40 -9.63 36.70
C ILE A 436 -0.67 -10.95 36.45
N VAL A 437 -1.39 -12.06 36.31
CA VAL A 437 -0.81 -13.37 36.01
C VAL A 437 -0.10 -13.36 34.65
N MET A 438 -0.71 -12.80 33.62
CA MET A 438 -0.10 -12.68 32.29
C MET A 438 1.13 -11.78 32.31
N ALA A 439 1.06 -10.62 32.97
CA ALA A 439 2.21 -9.73 33.14
C ALA A 439 3.37 -10.42 33.86
N ALA A 440 3.09 -11.23 34.89
CA ALA A 440 4.11 -11.99 35.60
C ALA A 440 4.74 -13.07 34.72
N LYS A 441 3.92 -13.80 33.94
CA LYS A 441 4.39 -14.76 32.95
C LYS A 441 5.31 -14.10 31.92
N LYS A 442 4.94 -12.94 31.37
CA LYS A 442 5.78 -12.19 30.42
C LYS A 442 7.09 -11.71 31.07
N LYS A 443 7.05 -11.25 32.32
CA LYS A 443 8.27 -10.93 33.10
C LYS A 443 9.22 -12.12 33.16
N ASP A 444 8.70 -13.31 33.47
CA ASP A 444 9.53 -14.50 33.65
C ASP A 444 10.10 -15.00 32.31
N GLN A 445 9.32 -14.93 31.22
CA GLN A 445 9.81 -15.16 29.86
C GLN A 445 10.92 -14.17 29.47
N GLY A 446 10.72 -12.87 29.73
CA GLY A 446 11.74 -11.85 29.49
C GLY A 446 13.01 -12.09 30.31
N ASN A 447 12.89 -12.54 31.56
CA ASN A 447 14.04 -12.87 32.40
C ASN A 447 14.86 -14.02 31.81
N GLU A 448 14.19 -15.02 31.25
CA GLU A 448 14.86 -16.16 30.64
C GLU A 448 15.59 -15.76 29.36
N LEU A 449 14.95 -14.98 28.48
CA LEU A 449 15.58 -14.41 27.29
C LEU A 449 16.76 -13.50 27.62
N PHE A 450 16.66 -12.71 28.70
CA PHE A 450 17.74 -11.85 29.16
C PHE A 450 18.96 -12.65 29.60
N LYS A 451 18.77 -13.80 30.28
CA LYS A 451 19.85 -14.72 30.65
C LYS A 451 20.51 -15.35 29.42
N GLN A 452 19.72 -15.64 28.38
CA GLN A 452 20.19 -16.17 27.11
C GLN A 452 20.91 -15.12 26.24
N GLY A 453 20.94 -13.85 26.66
CA GLY A 453 21.55 -12.76 25.90
C GLY A 453 20.69 -12.23 24.75
N LYS A 454 19.45 -12.72 24.59
CA LYS A 454 18.49 -12.25 23.57
C LYS A 454 17.81 -10.95 24.03
N LEU A 455 18.56 -9.86 24.09
CA LEU A 455 18.15 -8.61 24.74
C LEU A 455 16.92 -7.94 24.09
N LEU A 456 16.85 -7.89 22.76
CA LEU A 456 15.72 -7.31 22.03
C LEU A 456 14.42 -8.07 22.34
N HIS A 457 14.46 -9.40 22.25
CA HIS A 457 13.32 -10.25 22.57
C HIS A 457 12.91 -10.13 24.05
N ALA A 458 13.89 -10.06 24.96
CA ALA A 458 13.61 -9.84 26.38
C ALA A 458 12.87 -8.51 26.61
N SER A 459 13.33 -7.41 25.98
CA SER A 459 12.70 -6.09 26.02
C SER A 459 11.24 -6.16 25.56
N LYS A 460 10.96 -6.75 24.38
CA LYS A 460 9.59 -6.96 23.88
C LYS A 460 8.69 -7.68 24.88
N LYS A 461 9.19 -8.72 25.58
CA LYS A 461 8.39 -9.42 26.61
C LYS A 461 8.09 -8.53 27.81
N TYR A 462 9.04 -7.71 28.26
CA TYR A 462 8.79 -6.78 29.37
C TYR A 462 7.79 -5.69 28.99
N GLU A 463 7.88 -5.15 27.77
CA GLU A 463 6.91 -4.18 27.24
C GLU A 463 5.52 -4.78 27.16
N LYS A 464 5.38 -5.99 26.60
CA LYS A 464 4.09 -6.71 26.55
C LYS A 464 3.54 -6.96 27.94
N GLY A 465 4.40 -7.36 28.89
CA GLY A 465 4.04 -7.49 30.30
C GLY A 465 3.53 -6.18 30.89
N ALA A 466 4.19 -5.06 30.60
CA ALA A 466 3.84 -3.75 31.13
C ALA A 466 2.48 -3.27 30.61
N ARG A 467 2.16 -3.55 29.33
CA ARG A 467 0.85 -3.23 28.73
C ARG A 467 -0.33 -3.85 29.49
N TYR A 468 -0.19 -5.06 30.03
CA TYR A 468 -1.25 -5.68 30.83
C TYR A 468 -1.54 -4.93 32.14
N VAL A 469 -0.56 -4.21 32.69
CA VAL A 469 -0.64 -3.51 33.97
C VAL A 469 -0.46 -1.99 33.84
N GLU A 470 -0.66 -1.42 32.64
CA GLU A 470 -0.38 0.00 32.42
C GLU A 470 -1.48 0.90 33.01
N TYR A 471 -2.75 0.49 32.91
CA TYR A 471 -3.89 1.29 33.37
C TYR A 471 -4.39 0.84 34.74
N ASP A 472 -4.16 1.69 35.74
CA ASP A 472 -4.50 1.45 37.13
C ASP A 472 -6.02 1.28 37.38
N THR A 473 -6.87 1.81 36.50
CA THR A 473 -8.34 1.78 36.61
C THR A 473 -8.92 0.37 36.51
N VAL A 474 -8.16 -0.60 36.00
CA VAL A 474 -8.61 -1.98 35.79
C VAL A 474 -8.52 -2.81 37.08
N PHE A 475 -7.70 -2.40 38.04
CA PHE A 475 -7.38 -3.19 39.23
C PHE A 475 -8.16 -2.72 40.45
N ALA A 476 -8.73 -3.67 41.19
CA ALA A 476 -9.41 -3.37 42.44
C ALA A 476 -8.46 -2.72 43.46
N GLU A 477 -8.98 -1.75 44.23
CA GLU A 477 -8.23 -1.10 45.30
C GLU A 477 -7.74 -2.11 46.35
N GLY A 478 -6.58 -1.83 46.95
CA GLY A 478 -5.95 -2.71 47.94
C GLY A 478 -4.81 -3.55 47.37
N ASP A 479 -4.84 -4.87 47.59
CA ASP A 479 -3.70 -5.76 47.29
C ASP A 479 -3.48 -5.95 45.78
N GLU A 480 -4.55 -5.99 44.99
CA GLU A 480 -4.48 -6.18 43.54
C GLU A 480 -3.77 -5.02 42.84
N LYS A 481 -4.21 -3.78 43.09
CA LYS A 481 -3.55 -2.58 42.58
C LYS A 481 -2.09 -2.46 43.03
N LYS A 482 -1.77 -2.84 44.28
CA LYS A 482 -0.38 -2.88 44.78
C LYS A 482 0.47 -3.90 44.02
N LYS A 483 -0.06 -5.09 43.74
CA LYS A 483 0.61 -6.13 42.95
C LYS A 483 0.86 -5.65 41.52
N ALA A 484 -0.16 -5.08 40.87
CA ALA A 484 -0.05 -4.53 39.52
C ALA A 484 1.01 -3.41 39.45
N LEU A 485 0.97 -2.44 40.37
CA LEU A 485 1.93 -1.35 40.44
C LEU A 485 3.37 -1.84 40.66
N ASN A 486 3.57 -2.77 41.59
CA ASN A 486 4.89 -3.36 41.83
C ASN A 486 5.41 -4.10 40.60
N LEU A 487 4.54 -4.86 39.94
CA LEU A 487 4.88 -5.60 38.73
C LEU A 487 5.21 -4.66 37.57
N LYS A 488 4.43 -3.59 37.37
CA LYS A 488 4.68 -2.51 36.41
C LYS A 488 6.07 -1.91 36.60
N LYS A 489 6.45 -1.59 37.85
CA LYS A 489 7.80 -1.08 38.17
C LYS A 489 8.89 -2.09 37.80
N LEU A 490 8.73 -3.36 38.16
CA LEU A 490 9.71 -4.42 37.87
C LEU A 490 9.91 -4.61 36.35
N LEU A 491 8.82 -4.60 35.59
CA LEU A 491 8.84 -4.74 34.13
C LEU A 491 9.59 -3.57 33.48
N LYS A 492 9.23 -2.32 33.80
CA LYS A 492 9.92 -1.12 33.29
C LYS A 492 11.40 -1.10 33.66
N LEU A 493 11.73 -1.51 34.89
CA LEU A 493 13.11 -1.65 35.34
C LEU A 493 13.87 -2.71 34.53
N ASN A 494 13.31 -3.90 34.33
CA ASN A 494 13.98 -4.95 33.58
C ASN A 494 14.14 -4.59 32.11
N ASP A 495 13.15 -3.91 31.54
CA ASP A 495 13.19 -3.39 30.18
C ASP A 495 14.31 -2.34 30.02
N ALA A 496 14.39 -1.37 30.95
CA ALA A 496 15.47 -0.40 30.99
C ALA A 496 16.86 -1.06 31.08
N ALA A 497 16.98 -2.21 31.75
CA ALA A 497 18.23 -2.99 31.79
C ALA A 497 18.59 -3.61 30.44
N CYS A 498 17.59 -4.01 29.63
CA CYS A 498 17.79 -4.48 28.27
C CYS A 498 18.25 -3.33 27.37
N LYS A 499 17.52 -2.22 27.39
CA LYS A 499 17.76 -1.05 26.55
C LYS A 499 19.11 -0.38 26.83
N LEU A 500 19.57 -0.40 28.09
CA LEU A 500 20.95 0.01 28.43
C LEU A 500 22.02 -0.81 27.70
N LYS A 501 21.81 -2.13 27.56
CA LYS A 501 22.76 -3.02 26.88
C LYS A 501 22.67 -2.94 25.35
N ILE A 502 21.50 -2.55 24.83
CA ILE A 502 21.27 -2.29 23.39
C ILE A 502 21.69 -0.87 23.01
N GLU A 503 22.08 -0.04 23.99
CA GLU A 503 22.47 1.37 23.81
C GLU A 503 21.33 2.30 23.37
N SER A 504 20.06 1.91 23.58
CA SER A 504 18.91 2.81 23.43
C SER A 504 18.72 3.67 24.69
N PHE A 505 19.60 4.65 24.87
CA PHE A 505 19.63 5.50 26.07
C PHE A 505 18.38 6.38 26.28
N PRO A 506 17.76 7.00 25.26
CA PRO A 506 16.57 7.82 25.45
C PRO A 506 15.40 7.04 26.07
N GLU A 507 15.18 5.80 25.62
CA GLU A 507 14.12 4.94 26.15
C GLU A 507 14.40 4.49 27.60
N VAL A 508 15.68 4.30 27.95
CA VAL A 508 16.07 4.04 29.36
C VAL A 508 15.65 5.20 30.24
N VAL A 509 15.91 6.45 29.81
CA VAL A 509 15.53 7.65 30.55
C VAL A 509 14.02 7.72 30.73
N GLU A 510 13.25 7.45 29.68
CA GLU A 510 11.79 7.45 29.75
C GLU A 510 11.26 6.41 30.75
N LEU A 511 11.69 5.15 30.61
CA LEU A 511 11.23 4.04 31.47
C LEU A 511 11.55 4.28 32.94
N THR A 512 12.78 4.73 33.23
CA THR A 512 13.23 4.98 34.60
C THR A 512 12.57 6.22 35.20
N THR A 513 12.29 7.25 34.40
CA THR A 513 11.54 8.43 34.86
C THR A 513 10.12 8.05 35.26
N LYS A 514 9.42 7.26 34.44
CA LYS A 514 8.09 6.72 34.80
C LYS A 514 8.10 5.90 36.09
N VAL A 515 9.19 5.18 36.38
CA VAL A 515 9.35 4.48 37.66
C VAL A 515 9.50 5.48 38.81
N LEU A 516 10.33 6.51 38.63
CA LEU A 516 10.63 7.53 39.64
C LEU A 516 9.46 8.48 39.95
N GLU A 517 8.52 8.66 39.01
CA GLU A 517 7.26 9.36 39.25
C GLU A 517 6.42 8.64 40.32
N THR A 518 6.43 7.31 40.32
CA THR A 518 5.69 6.48 41.30
C THR A 518 6.52 6.09 42.53
N ASP A 519 7.84 6.02 42.39
CA ASP A 519 8.78 5.53 43.40
C ASP A 519 10.08 6.35 43.32
N SER A 520 10.01 7.58 43.82
CA SER A 520 11.05 8.60 43.66
C SER A 520 12.37 8.28 44.35
N MET A 521 12.37 7.26 45.23
CA MET A 521 13.54 6.76 45.96
C MET A 521 14.10 5.46 45.36
N ASN A 522 13.65 5.05 44.17
CA ASN A 522 14.10 3.81 43.55
C ASN A 522 15.56 3.91 43.06
N VAL A 523 16.50 3.42 43.87
CA VAL A 523 17.94 3.46 43.59
C VAL A 523 18.31 2.79 42.25
N LYS A 524 17.61 1.71 41.85
CA LYS A 524 17.87 1.04 40.57
C LYS A 524 17.46 1.89 39.37
N ALA A 525 16.35 2.64 39.47
CA ALA A 525 15.93 3.55 38.42
C ALA A 525 16.90 4.73 38.30
N LEU A 526 17.25 5.37 39.43
CA LEU A 526 18.26 6.45 39.46
C LEU A 526 19.58 6.00 38.86
N TYR A 527 20.03 4.78 39.20
CA TYR A 527 21.26 4.24 38.64
C TYR A 527 21.22 4.11 37.13
N ARG A 528 20.19 3.45 36.61
CA ARG A 528 20.09 3.17 35.17
C ARG A 528 19.91 4.45 34.36
N ARG A 529 19.17 5.42 34.92
CA ARG A 529 19.00 6.74 34.31
C ARG A 529 20.30 7.54 34.29
N ALA A 530 21.07 7.51 35.39
CA ALA A 530 22.40 8.10 35.44
C ALA A 530 23.37 7.47 34.42
N GLN A 531 23.31 6.15 34.21
CA GLN A 531 24.10 5.47 33.17
C GLN A 531 23.74 5.95 31.77
N ALA A 532 22.43 6.08 31.48
CA ALA A 532 21.95 6.60 30.20
C ALA A 532 22.39 8.05 29.97
N TYR A 533 22.16 8.95 30.93
CA TYR A 533 22.62 10.34 30.85
C TYR A 533 24.14 10.46 30.69
N THR A 534 24.90 9.64 31.43
CA THR A 534 26.35 9.61 31.30
C THR A 534 26.76 9.24 29.87
N SER A 535 26.09 8.28 29.23
CA SER A 535 26.30 7.88 27.83
C SER A 535 25.86 8.92 26.81
N MET A 536 24.77 9.64 27.08
CA MET A 536 24.26 10.74 26.24
C MET A 536 25.06 12.05 26.39
N MET A 537 26.03 12.10 27.31
CA MET A 537 26.80 13.29 27.69
C MET A 537 26.00 14.37 28.46
N ASP A 538 24.85 14.01 29.03
CA ASP A 538 24.07 14.85 29.94
C ASP A 538 24.62 14.76 31.37
N LEU A 539 25.87 15.23 31.55
CA LEU A 539 26.65 14.96 32.76
C LEU A 539 26.05 15.57 34.04
N ASP A 540 25.35 16.70 33.92
CA ASP A 540 24.71 17.37 35.06
C ASP A 540 23.51 16.58 35.58
N LEU A 541 22.69 16.03 34.67
CA LEU A 541 21.55 15.18 35.03
C LEU A 541 22.02 13.85 35.63
N ALA A 542 23.10 13.27 35.07
CA ALA A 542 23.73 12.09 35.67
C ALA A 542 24.24 12.36 37.09
N GLU A 543 24.83 13.53 37.35
CA GLU A 543 25.32 13.90 38.68
C GLU A 543 24.17 14.02 39.69
N GLN A 544 23.05 14.62 39.28
CA GLN A 544 21.85 14.75 40.12
C GLN A 544 21.31 13.37 40.54
N ASP A 545 21.17 12.45 39.59
CA ASP A 545 20.67 11.10 39.87
C ASP A 545 21.63 10.31 40.79
N ILE A 546 22.95 10.42 40.58
CA ILE A 546 23.95 9.75 41.42
C ILE A 546 23.96 10.31 42.84
N LYS A 547 23.89 11.65 43.01
CA LYS A 547 23.80 12.29 44.33
C LYS A 547 22.56 11.79 45.07
N LYS A 548 21.40 11.87 44.43
CA LYS A 548 20.14 11.41 45.00
C LYS A 548 20.19 9.93 45.38
N ALA A 549 20.79 9.07 44.57
CA ALA A 549 20.93 7.66 44.88
C ALA A 549 21.87 7.40 46.07
N LEU A 550 22.99 8.14 46.18
CA LEU A 550 23.92 8.04 47.31
C LEU A 550 23.39 8.67 48.60
N GLU A 551 22.46 9.63 48.52
CA GLU A 551 21.72 10.13 49.69
C GLU A 551 20.81 9.04 50.27
N ILE A 552 20.25 8.17 49.43
CA ILE A 552 19.35 7.08 49.83
C ILE A 552 20.15 5.86 50.31
N ASP A 553 21.20 5.48 49.58
CA ASP A 553 22.06 4.33 49.89
C ASP A 553 23.56 4.74 49.79
N PRO A 554 24.12 5.31 50.87
CA PRO A 554 25.49 5.81 50.87
C PRO A 554 26.56 4.75 50.66
N GLU A 555 26.26 3.47 50.91
CA GLU A 555 27.21 2.35 50.76
C GLU A 555 27.08 1.62 49.43
N ASN A 556 26.28 2.15 48.50
CA ASN A 556 26.09 1.56 47.19
C ASN A 556 27.38 1.56 46.36
N ARG A 557 27.99 0.38 46.22
CA ARG A 557 29.25 0.21 45.47
C ARG A 557 29.11 0.59 44.00
N ASP A 558 27.98 0.24 43.37
CA ASP A 558 27.74 0.48 41.96
C ASP A 558 27.58 1.97 41.67
N MET A 559 26.91 2.71 42.56
CA MET A 559 26.86 4.18 42.55
C MET A 559 28.23 4.82 42.67
N LYS A 560 29.03 4.40 43.66
CA LYS A 560 30.38 4.94 43.84
C LYS A 560 31.26 4.68 42.61
N LEU A 561 31.07 3.56 41.92
CA LEU A 561 31.76 3.27 40.66
C LEU A 561 31.29 4.19 39.53
N GLU A 562 29.99 4.38 39.38
CA GLU A 562 29.43 5.25 38.34
C GLU A 562 29.82 6.72 38.56
N GLN A 563 29.83 7.19 39.81
CA GLN A 563 30.33 8.51 40.17
C GLN A 563 31.77 8.74 39.70
N ARG A 564 32.64 7.75 39.87
CA ARG A 564 34.03 7.83 39.38
C ARG A 564 34.10 7.91 37.86
N LYS A 565 33.28 7.14 37.14
CA LYS A 565 33.20 7.21 35.67
C LYS A 565 32.70 8.58 35.22
N LEU A 566 31.68 9.12 35.88
CA LEU A 566 31.16 10.46 35.61
C LEU A 566 32.25 11.52 35.83
N SER A 567 32.96 11.50 36.96
CA SER A 567 34.06 12.43 37.22
C SER A 567 35.16 12.37 36.16
N GLN A 568 35.49 11.17 35.67
CA GLN A 568 36.45 10.99 34.57
C GLN A 568 35.92 11.59 33.26
N ARG A 569 34.64 11.37 32.91
CA ARG A 569 34.02 11.97 31.71
C ARG A 569 33.93 13.49 31.82
N GLN A 570 33.52 14.04 32.96
CA GLN A 570 33.50 15.48 33.22
C GLN A 570 34.90 16.10 33.10
N ALA A 571 35.94 15.48 33.66
CA ALA A 571 37.31 15.95 33.51
C ALA A 571 37.79 15.92 32.05
N ALA A 572 37.43 14.87 31.30
CA ALA A 572 37.72 14.76 29.88
C ALA A 572 36.97 15.83 29.05
N HIS A 573 35.71 16.09 29.36
CA HIS A 573 34.89 17.13 28.74
C HIS A 573 35.49 18.51 28.95
N ARG A 574 35.75 18.90 30.21
CA ARG A 574 36.39 20.18 30.55
C ARG A 574 37.74 20.34 29.87
N ARG A 575 38.53 19.27 29.75
CA ARG A 575 39.82 19.30 29.05
C ARG A 575 39.64 19.54 27.55
N LYS A 576 38.59 18.99 26.92
CA LYS A 576 38.26 19.24 25.50
C LYS A 576 37.77 20.68 25.30
N GLU A 577 36.87 21.16 26.15
CA GLU A 577 36.36 22.54 26.11
C GLU A 577 37.50 23.54 26.29
N ALA A 578 38.34 23.39 27.31
CA ALA A 578 39.47 24.28 27.54
C ALA A 578 40.42 24.35 26.33
N LYS A 579 40.62 23.23 25.61
CA LYS A 579 41.38 23.22 24.36
C LYS A 579 40.65 23.92 23.22
N GLN A 580 39.35 23.69 23.07
CA GLN A 580 38.54 24.33 22.03
C GLN A 580 38.47 25.84 22.23
N TYR A 581 38.16 26.31 23.45
CA TYR A 581 38.17 27.73 23.79
C TYR A 581 39.58 28.33 23.68
N GLY A 582 40.62 27.66 24.16
CA GLY A 582 42.00 28.13 24.00
C GLY A 582 42.37 28.34 22.52
N ASN A 583 42.04 27.38 21.65
CA ASN A 583 42.25 27.50 20.22
C ASN A 583 41.42 28.63 19.58
N MET A 584 40.21 28.89 20.08
CA MET A 584 39.35 29.97 19.62
C MET A 584 39.89 31.35 20.05
N PHE A 585 40.34 31.50 21.29
CA PHE A 585 41.00 32.72 21.79
C PHE A 585 42.31 33.00 21.04
N ASP A 586 43.12 31.98 20.76
CA ASP A 586 44.34 32.15 19.95
C ASP A 586 44.03 32.59 18.52
N ARG A 587 42.92 32.13 17.93
CA ARG A 587 42.47 32.59 16.61
C ARG A 587 41.96 34.02 16.64
N LEU A 588 41.16 34.40 17.64
CA LEU A 588 40.66 35.76 17.82
C LEU A 588 41.81 36.75 18.00
N ARG A 589 42.79 36.42 18.86
CA ARG A 589 43.98 37.26 19.03
C ARG A 589 44.75 37.44 17.73
N LYS A 590 44.89 36.38 16.93
CA LYS A 590 45.54 36.46 15.60
C LYS A 590 44.73 37.29 14.60
N MET A 591 43.40 37.34 14.72
CA MET A 591 42.55 38.21 13.91
C MET A 591 42.70 39.67 14.34
N GLU A 592 42.65 39.98 15.64
CA GLU A 592 42.90 41.33 16.19
C GLU A 592 44.29 41.85 15.83
N GLU A 593 45.33 41.02 15.95
CA GLU A 593 46.71 41.35 15.53
C GLU A 593 46.79 41.66 14.03
N LYS A 594 45.92 41.06 13.21
CA LYS A 594 45.85 41.29 11.77
C LYS A 594 45.05 42.55 11.42
N GLU A 595 43.99 42.85 12.15
CA GLU A 595 43.21 44.09 12.03
C GLU A 595 44.01 45.31 12.47
N LEU A 596 44.76 45.24 13.58
CA LEU A 596 45.66 46.32 13.99
C LEU A 596 46.69 46.64 12.90
N LYS A 597 47.32 45.59 12.33
CA LYS A 597 48.28 45.73 11.23
C LYS A 597 47.66 46.25 9.94
N GLN A 598 46.36 46.07 9.71
CA GLN A 598 45.66 46.66 8.56
C GLN A 598 45.26 48.12 8.83
N SER A 599 44.95 48.49 10.07
CA SER A 599 44.64 49.87 10.47
C SER A 599 45.87 50.79 10.50
N GLU A 600 47.07 50.26 10.80
CA GLU A 600 48.34 51.01 10.76
C GLU A 600 48.81 51.34 9.32
N VAL A 601 48.28 50.68 8.29
CA VAL A 601 48.67 50.89 6.88
C VAL A 601 47.78 51.97 6.20
N GLY A 602 46.89 52.61 6.95
CA GLY A 602 45.85 53.52 6.43
C GLY A 602 46.04 55.03 6.65
N LEU A 603 47.25 55.53 6.93
CA LEU A 603 47.51 56.98 7.03
C LEU A 603 48.75 57.38 6.21
N PRO A 604 48.63 58.23 5.15
CA PRO A 604 49.77 58.67 4.36
C PRO A 604 50.59 59.76 5.07
N ASP A 605 51.91 59.57 5.09
CA ASP A 605 52.93 60.51 5.57
C ASP A 605 52.90 61.87 4.83
N GLN A 606 52.41 62.92 5.50
CA GLN A 606 52.98 64.27 5.41
C GLN A 606 52.78 65.02 6.73
N MET A 607 53.84 65.06 7.56
CA MET A 607 54.56 66.29 7.93
C MET A 607 55.37 66.07 9.23
N GLN A 608 56.69 66.17 9.08
CA GLN A 608 57.69 66.15 10.15
C GLN A 608 57.80 67.51 10.86
N GLU A 609 58.03 67.45 12.18
CA GLU A 609 58.78 68.35 13.06
C GLU A 609 58.44 69.85 13.18
N ASN A 610 57.95 70.23 14.37
CA ASN A 610 58.48 71.23 15.33
C ASN A 610 57.36 71.53 16.36
N VAL A 611 57.57 71.62 17.67
CA VAL A 611 58.32 72.65 18.40
C VAL A 611 58.58 72.15 19.84
N LEU A 612 59.81 72.37 20.32
CA LEU A 612 60.20 72.30 21.74
C LEU A 612 59.77 73.56 22.50
N GLN A 613 59.39 73.35 23.78
CA GLN A 613 59.43 74.26 24.93
C GLN A 613 58.32 75.32 25.13
N GLU A 614 57.66 75.17 26.29
CA GLU A 614 57.12 76.15 27.27
C GLU A 614 55.85 75.51 27.89
N ASN A 615 55.54 75.51 29.19
CA ASN A 615 56.14 76.07 30.37
C ASN A 615 55.62 75.27 31.60
N SER A 616 56.41 75.32 32.67
CA SER A 616 56.18 74.79 34.01
C SER A 616 54.89 75.26 34.72
N ALA A 617 54.25 74.36 35.48
CA ALA A 617 53.49 74.53 36.74
C ALA A 617 52.49 73.35 36.81
N GLN A 618 52.30 72.57 37.87
CA GLN A 618 52.32 72.87 39.30
C GLN A 618 52.37 71.54 40.09
N GLU A 619 53.02 71.58 41.24
CA GLU A 619 52.95 70.63 42.37
C GLU A 619 51.47 70.34 42.76
N ASN A 620 51.02 69.20 43.30
CA ASN A 620 51.37 68.54 44.57
C ASN A 620 50.50 67.24 44.75
N PRO A 621 50.60 66.43 45.83
CA PRO A 621 50.59 64.96 45.75
C PRO A 621 49.51 64.24 46.63
N VAL A 622 49.58 62.89 46.65
CA VAL A 622 49.08 61.93 47.68
C VAL A 622 47.58 61.53 47.71
N GLN A 623 47.31 60.28 47.27
CA GLN A 623 46.58 59.12 47.91
C GLN A 623 45.36 59.33 48.86
N PRO A 624 44.56 58.28 49.21
CA PRO A 624 43.70 57.32 48.48
C PRO A 624 42.29 57.22 49.19
N CYS A 625 41.59 56.06 49.13
CA CYS A 625 40.32 55.64 49.80
C CYS A 625 39.09 55.58 48.86
N SER A 626 38.18 54.62 48.93
CA SER A 626 37.97 53.44 49.79
C SER A 626 36.82 52.61 49.21
N GLU A 627 36.74 51.34 49.60
CA GLU A 627 35.56 50.47 49.51
C GLU A 627 34.26 51.18 49.94
N VAL A 628 33.12 50.85 49.34
CA VAL A 628 31.85 50.64 50.06
C VAL A 628 31.01 49.58 49.32
N SER A 629 30.78 48.44 49.98
CA SER A 629 29.60 47.61 49.80
C SER A 629 28.45 48.22 50.59
N VAL A 630 27.23 48.34 50.07
CA VAL A 630 25.97 48.08 50.83
C VAL A 630 24.84 47.73 49.84
N GLN A 631 24.08 46.71 50.25
CA GLN A 631 22.87 46.13 49.67
C GLN A 631 21.70 47.10 49.46
N GLY A 632 20.81 46.70 48.55
CA GLY A 632 19.39 47.04 48.49
C GLY A 632 18.67 45.91 47.77
#